data_AF-A0A504KQD2-F1
#
_entry.id   AF-A0A504KQD2-F1
#
_cell.length_a   1.000
_cell.length_b   1.000
_cell.length_c   1.000
_cell.angle_alpha   90.00
_cell.angle_beta   90.00
_cell.angle_gamma   90.00
#
_symmetry.space_group_name_H-M   'P 1'
#
loop_
_entity.id
_entity.type
_entity.pdbx_description
1 polymer ?
#
loop_
_entity_poly.entity_id
_entity_poly.type
_entity_poly.pdbx_seq_one_letter_code
_entity_poly.pdbx_strand_id
1 'polypeptide(L)' 'VPRNDEIPTDEMAGYIDAAQKAAETQNVTGKAVTPFLLSKILELTGGRSLKTNIALVENNARLATEIAKAL' A
#
# COMPACT_ATOMS: atom_id res chain seq x y z
N VAL A 1 7.54 0.73 7.69
CA VAL A 1 8.19 -0.04 6.62
C VAL A 1 9.70 0.08 6.85
N PRO A 2 10.57 -0.85 6.44
CA PRO A 2 12.00 -0.57 6.45
C PRO A 2 12.32 0.66 5.58
N ARG A 3 13.14 1.61 6.08
CA ARG A 3 13.41 2.89 5.38
C ARG A 3 13.87 2.74 3.92
N ASN A 4 14.63 1.69 3.62
CA ASN A 4 15.15 1.45 2.26
C ASN A 4 14.09 0.94 1.28
N ASP A 5 12.96 0.45 1.78
CA ASP A 5 11.85 -0.08 0.99
C ASP A 5 10.65 0.88 0.94
N GLU A 6 10.76 2.06 1.56
CA GLU A 6 9.73 3.09 1.58
C GLU A 6 9.61 3.81 0.24
N ILE A 7 8.38 4.19 -0.09
CA ILE A 7 8.11 5.22 -1.11
C ILE A 7 7.90 6.54 -0.35
N PRO A 8 8.58 7.64 -0.73
CA PRO A 8 8.41 8.95 -0.09
C PRO A 8 6.94 9.35 0.04
N THR A 9 6.57 9.96 1.17
CA THR A 9 5.18 10.31 1.48
C THR A 9 4.54 11.17 0.41
N ASP A 10 5.23 12.22 -0.05
CA ASP A 10 4.69 13.14 -1.06
C ASP A 10 4.49 12.44 -2.41
N GLU A 11 5.36 11.49 -2.74
CA GLU A 11 5.24 10.68 -3.96
C GLU A 11 4.03 9.74 -3.86
N MET A 12 3.89 9.03 -2.73
CA MET A 12 2.75 8.14 -2.48
C MET A 12 1.42 8.88 -2.42
N ALA A 13 1.39 10.08 -1.84
CA ALA A 13 0.20 10.92 -1.79
C ALA A 13 -0.33 11.23 -3.20
N GLY A 14 0.56 11.52 -4.16
CA GLY A 14 0.20 11.73 -5.55
C GLY A 14 -0.45 10.49 -6.19
N TYR A 15 0.07 9.29 -5.92
CA TYR A 15 -0.51 8.04 -6.44
C TYR A 15 -1.87 7.73 -5.81
N ILE A 16 -2.03 8.00 -4.51
CA ILE A 16 -3.30 7.79 -3.80
C ILE A 16 -4.37 8.74 -4.35
N ASP A 17 -4.06 10.02 -4.53
CA ASP A 17 -4.99 11.01 -5.09
C ASP A 17 -5.43 10.62 -6.52
N ALA A 18 -4.48 10.22 -7.37
CA ALA A 18 -4.78 9.74 -8.72
C ALA A 18 -5.67 8.48 -8.71
N ALA A 19 -5.42 7.53 -7.80
CA ALA A 19 -6.23 6.33 -7.67
C ALA A 19 -7.66 6.64 -7.15
N GLN A 20 -7.81 7.58 -6.20
CA GLN A 20 -9.12 8.01 -5.70
C GLN A 20 -9.95 8.67 -6.80
N LYS A 21 -9.37 9.61 -7.56
CA LYS A 21 -10.03 10.24 -8.70
C LYS A 21 -10.48 9.23 -9.75
N ALA A 22 -9.67 8.20 -10.00
CA ALA A 22 -10.03 7.11 -10.92
C ALA A 22 -11.21 6.28 -10.40
N ALA A 23 -11.27 6.02 -9.09
CA ALA A 23 -12.36 5.29 -8.45
C ALA A 23 -13.67 6.08 -8.52
N GLU A 24 -13.62 7.39 -8.25
CA GLU A 24 -14.75 8.31 -8.36
C GLU A 24 -15.29 8.36 -9.80
N THR A 25 -14.41 8.54 -10.78
CA THR A 25 -14.79 8.59 -12.21
C THR A 25 -15.49 7.32 -12.66
N GLN A 26 -15.11 6.17 -12.10
CA GLN A 26 -15.69 4.86 -12.40
C GLN A 26 -16.83 4.46 -11.46
N ASN A 27 -17.25 5.34 -10.55
CA ASN A 27 -18.28 5.08 -9.54
C ASN A 27 -18.04 3.79 -8.73
N VAL A 28 -16.78 3.50 -8.41
CA VAL A 28 -16.42 2.34 -7.58
C VAL A 28 -16.83 2.60 -6.13
N THR A 29 -17.65 1.71 -5.55
CA THR A 29 -18.22 1.92 -4.22
C THR A 29 -18.21 0.66 -3.34
N GLY A 30 -18.38 0.86 -2.04
CA GLY A 30 -18.46 -0.21 -1.04
C GLY A 30 -17.21 -1.08 -1.01
N LYS A 31 -17.40 -2.40 -0.97
CA LYS A 31 -16.31 -3.39 -0.83
C LYS A 31 -15.35 -3.40 -2.03
N ALA A 32 -15.73 -2.79 -3.16
CA ALA A 32 -14.90 -2.72 -4.36
C ALA A 32 -13.82 -1.63 -4.28
N VAL A 33 -13.94 -0.64 -3.37
CA VAL A 33 -13.04 0.52 -3.31
C VAL A 33 -11.60 0.10 -3.02
N THR A 34 -11.35 -0.58 -1.91
CA THR A 34 -9.99 -0.99 -1.51
C THR A 34 -9.26 -1.83 -2.57
N PRO A 35 -9.84 -2.93 -3.12
CA PRO A 35 -9.15 -3.71 -4.15
C PRO A 35 -8.91 -2.89 -5.43
N PHE A 36 -9.82 -1.98 -5.80
CA PHE A 36 -9.59 -1.08 -6.94
C PHE A 36 -8.42 -0.13 -6.68
N LEU A 37 -8.42 0.57 -5.55
CA LEU A 37 -7.37 1.54 -5.22
C LEU A 37 -6.00 0.88 -5.16
N LEU A 38 -5.88 -0.28 -4.51
CA LEU A 38 -4.61 -1.02 -4.43
C LEU A 38 -4.14 -1.48 -5.82
N SER A 39 -5.05 -1.97 -6.67
CA SER A 39 -4.72 -2.32 -8.05
C SER A 39 -4.25 -1.11 -8.86
N LYS A 40 -4.91 0.05 -8.70
CA LYS A 40 -4.53 1.26 -9.42
C LYS A 40 -3.20 1.83 -8.96
N ILE A 41 -2.93 1.80 -7.65
CA ILE A 41 -1.64 2.21 -7.09
C ILE A 41 -0.53 1.26 -7.55
N LEU A 42 -0.81 -0.05 -7.70
CA LEU A 42 0.14 -0.99 -8.28
C LEU A 42 0.55 -0.60 -9.70
N GLU A 43 -0.44 -0.32 -10.55
CA GLU A 43 -0.22 0.13 -11.93
C GLU A 43 0.56 1.44 -11.99
N LEU A 44 0.11 2.48 -11.25
CA LEU A 44 0.70 3.81 -11.27
C LEU A 44 2.15 3.85 -10.76
N THR A 45 2.51 2.95 -9.84
CA THR A 45 3.87 2.86 -9.29
C THR A 45 4.78 1.89 -10.06
N GLY A 46 4.27 1.25 -11.12
CA GLY A 46 5.01 0.24 -11.87
C GLY A 46 5.47 -0.94 -11.00
N GLY A 47 4.67 -1.34 -10.01
CA GLY A 47 5.02 -2.45 -9.11
C GLY A 47 5.74 -2.06 -7.82
N ARG A 48 6.23 -0.82 -7.68
CA ARG A 48 6.98 -0.41 -6.47
C ARG A 48 6.13 -0.50 -5.20
N SER A 49 4.84 -0.18 -5.27
CA SER A 49 3.94 -0.27 -4.10
C SER A 49 3.81 -1.71 -3.57
N LEU A 50 3.80 -2.71 -4.45
CA LEU A 50 3.77 -4.12 -4.05
C LEU A 50 5.07 -4.52 -3.35
N LYS A 51 6.23 -4.11 -3.90
CA LYS A 51 7.53 -4.37 -3.27
C LYS A 51 7.59 -3.78 -1.85
N THR A 52 7.19 -2.51 -1.70
CA THR A 52 7.09 -1.83 -0.40
C THR A 52 6.13 -2.56 0.55
N ASN A 53 4.98 -3.03 0.06
CA ASN A 53 4.01 -3.74 0.89
C ASN A 53 4.50 -5.12 1.34
N ILE A 54 5.25 -5.84 0.50
CA ILE A 54 5.89 -7.11 0.88
C ILE A 54 6.90 -6.86 2.02
N ALA A 55 7.80 -5.88 1.87
CA ALA A 55 8.77 -5.52 2.90
C ALA A 55 8.09 -5.09 4.22
N LEU A 56 6.95 -4.39 4.13
CA LEU A 56 6.13 -4.05 5.29
C LEU A 56 5.59 -5.29 6.00
N VAL A 57 4.98 -6.22 5.25
CA VAL A 57 4.38 -7.44 5.81
C VAL A 57 5.45 -8.30 6.49
N GLU A 58 6.62 -8.47 5.88
CA GLU A 58 7.74 -9.19 6.47
C GLU A 58 8.24 -8.53 7.76
N ASN A 59 8.37 -7.21 7.78
CA ASN A 59 8.74 -6.46 8.98
C ASN A 59 7.70 -6.60 10.09
N ASN A 60 6.41 -6.54 9.75
CA ASN A 60 5.33 -6.72 10.70
C ASN A 60 5.32 -8.14 11.28
N ALA A 61 5.55 -9.16 10.46
CA ALA A 61 5.63 -10.55 10.92
C ALA A 61 6.81 -10.76 11.89
N ARG A 62 7.97 -10.15 11.60
CA ARG A 62 9.13 -10.18 12.50
C ARG A 62 8.81 -9.53 13.85
N LEU A 63 8.24 -8.33 13.83
CA LEU A 63 7.86 -7.62 15.06
C LEU A 63 6.81 -8.40 15.87
N ALA A 64 5.79 -8.94 15.20
CA ALA A 64 4.75 -9.74 15.83
C ALA A 64 5.33 -10.98 16.52
N THR A 65 6.35 -11.61 15.93
CA THR A 65 7.04 -12.77 16.53
C THR A 65 7.78 -12.38 17.80
N GLU A 66 8.50 -11.25 17.81
CA GLU A 66 9.19 -10.78 19.02
C GLU A 66 8.21 -10.41 20.13
N ILE A 67 7.08 -9.79 19.80
CA ILE A 67 6.00 -9.52 20.75
C ILE A 67 5.46 -10.82 21.33
N ALA A 68 5.14 -11.80 20.48
CA ALA A 68 4.58 -13.07 20.92
C ALA A 68 5.52 -13.87 21.83
N LYS A 69 6.84 -13.75 21.64
CA LYS A 69 7.85 -14.39 22.51
C LYS A 69 8.00 -13.72 23.88
N ALA A 70 7.62 -12.45 23.98
CA ALA A 70 7.71 -11.66 25.21
C ALA A 70 6.46 -11.74 26.10
N LEU A 71 5.38 -12.36 25.58
CA LEU A 71 4.14 -12.69 26.30
C LEU A 71 4.23 -14.09 26.92
#